data_AF-A0A847N4A2-F1
#
_entry.id   AF-A0A847N4A2-F1
#
_cell.length_a   1.000
_cell.length_b   1.000
_cell.length_c   1.000
_cell.angle_alpha   90.00
_cell.angle_beta   90.00
_cell.angle_gamma   90.00
#
_symmetry.space_group_name_H-M   'P 1'
#
loop_
_entity.id
_entity.type
_entity.pdbx_description
1 polymer ?
#
loop_
_entity_poly.entity_id
_entity_poly.type
_entity_poly.pdbx_seq_one_letter_code
_entity_poly.pdbx_strand_id
1 'polypeptide(L)'
;MQTAKSMTLHLQQAISYKRAPFDTSEAEHAYQQLLSFLDSAEVGSEGCLALTSTLSLLFAGIQDPPTEEIRNRVEQGLEMPPHQDPHQIEPGTYTFIQLAVPEHLRTLFDQIPMLFDGPNRIYVRLLKENALAIVAQMWISR
;
A
#
# COMPACT_ATOMS: atom_id res chain seq x y z
N MET A 1 -11.61 10.99 17.52
CA MET A 1 -11.05 10.30 16.34
C MET A 1 -11.46 11.09 15.12
N GLN A 2 -10.53 11.60 14.31
CA GLN A 2 -10.89 12.17 13.00
C GLN A 2 -11.26 11.01 12.08
N THR A 3 -12.49 10.99 11.58
CA THR A 3 -12.93 9.99 10.59
C THR A 3 -12.25 10.33 9.26
N ALA A 4 -11.40 9.44 8.76
CA ALA A 4 -10.72 9.67 7.49
C ALA A 4 -11.74 9.64 6.34
N LYS A 5 -11.65 10.60 5.40
CA LYS A 5 -12.59 10.70 4.29
C LYS A 5 -12.32 9.57 3.29
N SER A 6 -13.29 8.68 3.13
CA SER A 6 -13.27 7.65 2.11
C SER A 6 -13.53 8.23 0.72
N MET A 7 -12.80 7.74 -0.29
CA MET A 7 -12.95 8.07 -1.70
C MET A 7 -13.06 6.80 -2.55
N THR A 8 -13.51 6.93 -3.79
CA THR A 8 -13.44 5.84 -4.76
C THR A 8 -12.21 6.08 -5.63
N LEU A 9 -11.33 5.09 -5.71
CA LEU A 9 -10.16 5.11 -6.56
C LEU A 9 -10.35 4.13 -7.72
N HIS A 10 -10.17 4.61 -8.94
CA HIS A 10 -10.15 3.76 -10.13
C HIS A 10 -8.70 3.59 -10.58
N LEU A 11 -8.13 2.41 -10.32
CA LEU A 11 -6.79 2.06 -10.74
C LEU A 11 -6.85 1.51 -12.17
N GLN A 12 -6.27 2.23 -13.13
CA GLN A 12 -6.28 1.85 -14.55
C GLN A 12 -5.20 0.82 -14.89
N GLN A 13 -4.06 0.87 -14.22
CA GLN A 13 -2.90 0.03 -14.49
C GLN A 13 -2.38 -0.59 -13.19
N ALA A 14 -1.87 -1.82 -13.25
CA ALA A 14 -1.42 -2.53 -12.07
C ALA A 14 -0.25 -1.80 -11.37
N ILE A 15 -0.17 -1.92 -10.05
CA ILE A 15 0.99 -1.45 -9.27
C ILE A 15 1.74 -2.67 -8.77
N SER A 16 3.02 -2.77 -9.12
CA SER A 16 3.81 -3.96 -8.86
C SER A 16 4.84 -3.74 -7.76
N TYR A 17 5.06 -4.79 -6.97
CA TYR A 17 5.92 -4.74 -5.79
C TYR A 17 6.93 -5.88 -5.79
N LYS A 18 8.19 -5.52 -5.61
CA LYS A 18 9.22 -6.50 -5.24
C LYS A 18 8.89 -7.05 -3.87
N ARG A 19 9.14 -8.34 -3.65
CA ARG A 19 8.98 -8.94 -2.31
C ARG A 19 9.90 -8.22 -1.32
N ALA A 20 9.34 -7.82 -0.19
CA ALA A 20 10.12 -7.20 0.87
C ALA A 20 11.13 -8.20 1.44
N PRO A 21 12.34 -7.77 1.85
CA PRO A 21 13.39 -8.67 2.33
C PRO A 21 13.15 -9.17 3.77
N PHE A 22 11.92 -9.08 4.29
CA PHE A 22 11.60 -9.45 5.66
C PHE A 22 11.04 -10.87 5.72
N ASP A 23 11.50 -11.64 6.71
CA ASP A 23 11.00 -12.99 6.97
C ASP A 23 9.99 -12.94 8.13
N THR A 24 8.73 -12.69 7.79
CA THR A 24 7.62 -12.70 8.76
C THR A 24 6.31 -13.06 8.08
N SER A 25 5.44 -13.75 8.82
CA SER A 25 4.05 -14.02 8.44
C SER A 25 3.05 -13.20 9.26
N GLU A 26 3.53 -12.40 10.22
CA GLU A 26 2.68 -11.56 11.06
C GLU A 26 2.55 -10.16 10.46
N ALA A 27 1.31 -9.72 10.24
CA ALA A 27 1.00 -8.46 9.58
C ALA A 27 1.52 -7.24 10.35
N GLU A 28 1.36 -7.22 11.69
CA GLU A 28 1.87 -6.11 12.52
C GLU A 28 3.40 -6.04 12.46
N HIS A 29 4.10 -7.17 12.53
CA HIS A 29 5.55 -7.17 12.44
C HIS A 29 6.02 -6.72 11.05
N ALA A 30 5.39 -7.18 9.98
CA ALA A 30 5.68 -6.73 8.61
C ALA A 30 5.45 -5.22 8.44
N TYR A 31 4.40 -4.68 9.06
CA TYR A 31 4.10 -3.25 9.08
C TYR A 31 5.21 -2.44 9.76
N GLN A 32 5.65 -2.85 10.95
CA GLN A 32 6.74 -2.17 11.66
C GLN A 32 8.06 -2.23 10.87
N GLN A 33 8.36 -3.38 10.26
CA GLN A 33 9.56 -3.53 9.42
C GLN A 33 9.49 -2.65 8.17
N LEU A 34 8.33 -2.53 7.53
CA LEU A 34 8.15 -1.60 6.40
C LEU A 34 8.33 -0.14 6.83
N LEU A 35 7.79 0.27 7.98
CA LEU A 35 8.00 1.62 8.49
C LEU A 35 9.48 1.91 8.74
N SER A 36 10.18 0.98 9.40
CA SER A 36 11.62 1.11 9.63
C SER A 36 12.43 1.14 8.34
N PHE A 37 12.05 0.33 7.34
CA PHE A 37 12.70 0.34 6.03
C PHE A 37 12.52 1.69 5.33
N LEU A 38 11.27 2.18 5.25
CA LEU A 38 10.93 3.43 4.58
C LEU A 38 11.54 4.65 5.27
N ASP A 39 11.81 4.59 6.57
CA ASP A 39 12.46 5.69 7.27
C ASP A 39 13.86 5.97 6.72
N SER A 40 14.58 4.92 6.32
CA SER A 40 15.91 4.99 5.71
C SER A 40 15.91 5.06 4.17
N ALA A 41 14.75 4.90 3.53
CA ALA A 41 14.64 4.84 2.09
C ALA A 41 14.58 6.23 1.43
N GLU A 42 14.80 6.28 0.11
CA GLU A 42 14.68 7.51 -0.66
C GLU A 42 13.23 8.01 -0.70
N VAL A 43 13.06 9.33 -0.77
CA VAL A 43 11.73 9.94 -0.95
C VAL A 43 11.09 9.45 -2.24
N GLY A 44 9.82 9.06 -2.14
CA GLY A 44 9.07 8.41 -3.22
C GLY A 44 9.09 6.88 -3.17
N SER A 45 9.88 6.28 -2.27
CA SER A 45 9.80 4.84 -2.01
C SER A 45 8.47 4.50 -1.32
N GLU A 46 7.97 3.30 -1.56
CA GLU A 46 6.75 2.82 -0.94
C GLU A 46 6.81 1.36 -0.52
N GLY A 47 6.02 1.05 0.50
CA GLY A 47 5.77 -0.28 1.02
C GLY A 47 4.32 -0.67 0.82
N CYS A 48 4.05 -1.96 0.62
CA CYS A 48 2.70 -2.49 0.50
C CYS A 48 2.55 -3.78 1.29
N LEU A 49 1.48 -3.85 2.07
CA LEU A 49 0.98 -5.10 2.65
C LEU A 49 -0.32 -5.48 1.96
N ALA A 50 -0.42 -6.73 1.52
CA ALA A 50 -1.69 -7.33 1.15
C ALA A 50 -2.18 -8.22 2.29
N LEU A 51 -3.41 -8.00 2.73
CA LEU A 51 -4.02 -8.65 3.89
C LEU A 51 -5.38 -9.23 3.52
N THR A 52 -5.79 -10.28 4.24
CA THR A 52 -7.18 -10.75 4.24
C THR A 52 -8.08 -9.84 5.10
N SER A 53 -9.39 -10.02 5.02
CA SER A 53 -10.37 -9.44 5.96
C SER A 53 -10.10 -9.80 7.43
N THR A 54 -9.46 -10.95 7.69
CA THR A 54 -9.04 -11.37 9.04
C THR A 54 -7.65 -10.86 9.44
N LEU A 55 -7.07 -9.95 8.65
CA LEU A 55 -5.75 -9.34 8.87
C LEU A 55 -4.57 -10.32 8.78
N SER A 56 -4.76 -11.44 8.11
CA SER A 56 -3.68 -12.37 7.82
C SER A 56 -2.80 -11.80 6.70
N LEU A 57 -1.48 -11.84 6.89
CA LEU A 57 -0.53 -11.35 5.90
C LEU A 57 -0.48 -12.28 4.69
N LEU A 58 -0.82 -11.75 3.52
CA LEU A 58 -0.71 -12.46 2.24
C LEU A 58 0.61 -12.13 1.54
N PHE A 59 1.03 -10.88 1.62
CA PHE A 59 2.24 -10.40 0.96
C PHE A 59 2.74 -9.10 1.61
N ALA A 60 4.06 -8.94 1.65
CA ALA A 60 4.72 -7.68 1.95
C ALA A 60 5.70 -7.35 0.81
N GLY A 61 5.65 -6.12 0.32
CA GLY A 61 6.47 -5.67 -0.79
C GLY A 61 6.92 -4.24 -0.68
N ILE A 62 7.92 -3.90 -1.49
CA ILE A 62 8.54 -2.58 -1.56
C ILE A 62 8.70 -2.16 -3.01
N GLN A 63 8.76 -0.85 -3.21
CA GLN A 63 9.09 -0.22 -4.47
C GLN A 63 10.03 0.96 -4.21
N ASP A 64 11.08 1.05 -5.02
CA ASP A 64 11.96 2.21 -5.07
C ASP A 64 11.21 3.42 -5.67
N PRO A 65 11.72 4.66 -5.52
CA PRO A 65 11.09 5.82 -6.13
C PRO A 65 10.93 5.63 -7.64
N PRO A 66 9.83 6.13 -8.24
CA PRO A 66 9.63 6.01 -9.68
C PRO A 66 10.76 6.73 -10.42
N THR A 67 11.37 6.05 -11.38
CA THR A 67 12.37 6.61 -12.28
C THR A 67 11.76 7.70 -13.17
N GLU A 68 12.58 8.55 -13.78
CA GLU A 68 12.10 9.58 -14.71
C GLU A 68 11.29 8.99 -15.87
N GLU A 69 11.68 7.83 -16.39
CA GLU A 69 10.91 7.15 -17.44
C GLU A 69 9.48 6.82 -16.97
N ILE A 70 9.37 6.25 -15.77
CA ILE A 70 8.07 5.89 -15.18
C ILE A 70 7.21 7.13 -14.96
N ARG A 71 7.80 8.22 -14.43
CA ARG A 71 7.09 9.50 -14.26
C ARG A 71 6.58 10.05 -15.59
N ASN A 72 7.43 10.09 -16.61
CA ASN A 72 7.06 10.57 -17.95
C ASN A 72 5.93 9.74 -18.56
N ARG A 73 5.94 8.41 -18.38
CA ARG A 73 4.85 7.53 -18.87
C ARG A 73 3.54 7.81 -18.15
N VAL A 74 3.58 7.99 -16.83
CA VAL A 74 2.40 8.36 -16.04
C VAL A 74 1.84 9.71 -16.48
N GLU A 75 2.69 10.72 -16.66
CA GLU A 75 2.28 12.05 -17.12
C GLU A 75 1.64 12.03 -18.52
N GLN A 76 2.13 11.15 -19.40
CA GLN A 76 1.63 11.01 -20.77
C GLN A 76 0.48 10.00 -20.88
N GLY A 77 0.05 9.38 -19.77
CA GLY A 77 -1.00 8.36 -19.78
C GLY A 77 -0.63 7.10 -20.59
N LEU A 78 0.66 6.80 -20.70
CA LEU A 78 1.17 5.64 -21.44
C LEU A 78 1.07 4.36 -20.61
N GLU A 79 1.03 3.22 -21.29
CA GLU A 79 1.10 1.92 -20.63
C GLU A 79 2.42 1.76 -19.89
N MET A 80 2.37 1.19 -18.69
CA MET A 80 3.54 0.86 -17.89
C MET A 80 4.27 -0.34 -18.49
N PRO A 81 5.61 -0.39 -18.41
CA PRO A 81 6.35 -1.56 -18.85
C PRO A 81 5.87 -2.81 -18.08
N PRO A 82 5.80 -3.98 -18.75
CA PRO A 82 5.33 -5.20 -18.12
C PRO A 82 6.18 -5.53 -16.89
N HIS A 83 5.51 -5.66 -15.76
CA HIS A 83 6.17 -5.93 -14.50
C HIS A 83 6.48 -7.42 -14.34
N GLN A 84 7.68 -7.71 -13.86
CA GLN A 84 8.15 -9.09 -13.58
C GLN A 84 7.96 -9.47 -12.11
N ASP A 85 7.46 -8.55 -11.30
CA ASP A 85 7.40 -8.72 -9.87
C ASP A 85 6.28 -9.69 -9.44
N PRO A 86 6.49 -10.42 -8.33
CA PRO A 86 5.63 -11.54 -7.94
C PRO A 86 4.25 -11.14 -7.43
N HIS A 87 4.03 -9.86 -7.12
CA HIS A 87 2.75 -9.38 -6.60
C HIS A 87 2.37 -8.03 -7.19
N GLN A 88 1.07 -7.87 -7.43
CA GLN A 88 0.50 -6.67 -8.03
C GLN A 88 -0.80 -6.30 -7.33
N ILE A 89 -1.03 -4.99 -7.16
CA ILE A 89 -2.37 -4.46 -6.99
C ILE A 89 -2.96 -4.36 -8.39
N GLU A 90 -3.98 -5.16 -8.65
CA GLU A 90 -4.60 -5.31 -9.97
C GLU A 90 -5.40 -4.05 -10.37
N PRO A 91 -5.59 -3.77 -11.67
CA PRO A 91 -6.52 -2.72 -12.11
C PRO A 91 -7.92 -2.99 -11.57
N GLY A 92 -8.60 -1.95 -11.11
CA GLY A 92 -9.89 -2.13 -10.46
C GLY A 92 -10.42 -0.88 -9.76
N THR A 93 -11.54 -1.06 -9.07
CA THR A 93 -12.15 0.01 -8.26
C THR A 93 -11.99 -0.32 -6.79
N TYR A 94 -11.41 0.63 -6.06
CA TYR A 94 -11.08 0.49 -4.65
C TYR A 94 -11.81 1.54 -3.83
N THR A 95 -12.23 1.17 -2.63
CA THR A 95 -12.48 2.15 -1.59
C THR A 95 -11.11 2.58 -1.03
N PHE A 96 -10.84 3.88 -1.09
CA PHE A 96 -9.56 4.47 -0.75
C PHE A 96 -9.68 5.36 0.49
N ILE A 97 -8.78 5.18 1.43
CA ILE A 97 -8.71 5.97 2.66
C ILE A 97 -7.26 6.37 2.88
N GLN A 98 -6.98 7.66 2.99
CA GLN A 98 -5.66 8.19 3.32
C GLN A 98 -5.64 8.76 4.73
N LEU A 99 -4.58 8.47 5.48
CA LEU A 99 -4.41 8.88 6.85
C LEU A 99 -2.94 9.05 7.22
N ALA A 100 -2.70 9.78 8.32
CA ALA A 100 -1.40 9.76 8.96
C ALA A 100 -1.06 8.33 9.39
N VAL A 101 0.22 7.97 9.32
CA VAL A 101 0.70 6.65 9.72
C VAL A 101 0.42 6.44 11.21
N PRO A 102 -0.42 5.46 11.59
CA PRO A 102 -0.58 5.10 12.98
C PRO A 102 0.61 4.27 13.48
N GLU A 103 0.81 4.29 14.79
CA GLU A 103 1.81 3.45 15.45
C GLU A 103 1.53 1.96 15.25
N HIS A 104 0.26 1.55 15.25
CA HIS A 104 -0.15 0.15 15.09
C HIS A 104 -0.98 -0.06 13.84
N LEU A 105 -0.74 -1.16 13.14
CA LEU A 105 -1.48 -1.54 11.93
C LEU A 105 -2.98 -1.65 12.24
N ARG A 106 -3.34 -2.17 13.41
CA ARG A 106 -4.74 -2.37 13.82
C ARG A 106 -5.58 -1.09 13.75
N THR A 107 -4.99 0.06 14.07
CA THR A 107 -5.65 1.38 14.07
C THR A 107 -6.17 1.78 12.69
N LEU A 108 -5.54 1.27 11.62
CA LEU A 108 -6.04 1.47 10.25
C LEU A 108 -7.41 0.82 10.05
N PHE A 109 -7.60 -0.41 10.55
CA PHE A 109 -8.82 -1.18 10.29
C PHE A 109 -10.02 -0.76 11.10
N ASP A 110 -9.84 0.02 12.17
CA ASP A 110 -10.96 0.64 12.91
C ASP A 110 -11.78 1.59 12.01
N GLN A 111 -11.25 1.98 10.85
CA GLN A 111 -11.96 2.78 9.85
C GLN A 111 -12.81 1.96 8.88
N ILE A 112 -12.74 0.62 8.92
CA ILE A 112 -13.42 -0.27 7.98
C ILE A 112 -14.67 -0.87 8.65
N PRO A 113 -15.89 -0.46 8.25
CA PRO A 113 -17.10 -1.08 8.76
C PRO A 113 -17.19 -2.54 8.30
N MET A 114 -17.61 -3.43 9.20
CA MET A 114 -17.87 -4.85 8.93
C MET A 114 -16.67 -5.61 8.32
N LEU A 115 -15.46 -5.33 8.81
CA LEU A 115 -14.21 -5.91 8.32
C LEU A 115 -14.24 -7.43 8.07
N PHE A 116 -14.82 -8.22 8.99
CA PHE A 116 -14.84 -9.68 8.93
C PHE A 116 -15.82 -10.27 7.90
N ASP A 117 -16.85 -9.53 7.54
CA ASP A 117 -17.75 -9.82 6.40
C ASP A 117 -17.31 -9.04 5.14
N GLY A 118 -16.18 -8.35 5.24
CA GLY A 118 -15.65 -7.44 4.24
C GLY A 118 -14.87 -8.14 3.13
N PRO A 119 -14.16 -7.38 2.31
CA PRO A 119 -13.58 -7.88 1.08
C PRO A 119 -12.41 -8.84 1.32
N ASN A 120 -12.22 -9.72 0.34
CA ASN A 120 -11.19 -10.76 0.39
C ASN A 120 -9.78 -10.21 0.51
N ARG A 121 -9.56 -8.95 0.09
CA ARG A 121 -8.23 -8.34 0.08
C ARG A 121 -8.28 -6.86 0.43
N ILE A 122 -7.42 -6.51 1.37
CA ILE A 122 -7.16 -5.14 1.82
C ILE A 122 -5.69 -4.87 1.60
N TYR A 123 -5.37 -3.78 0.92
CA TYR A 123 -4.00 -3.33 0.75
C TYR A 123 -3.72 -2.14 1.66
N VAL A 124 -2.59 -2.20 2.37
CA VAL A 124 -2.05 -1.09 3.14
C VAL A 124 -0.79 -0.62 2.44
N ARG A 125 -0.85 0.55 1.81
CA ARG A 125 0.30 1.20 1.18
C ARG A 125 0.86 2.25 2.12
N LEU A 126 2.18 2.28 2.23
CA LEU A 126 2.95 3.24 3.01
C LEU A 126 3.87 3.99 2.04
N LEU A 127 3.71 5.30 1.92
CA LEU A 127 4.45 6.13 0.96
C LEU A 127 5.35 7.10 1.71
N LYS A 128 6.67 7.07 1.45
CA LYS A 128 7.62 8.08 1.93
C LYS A 128 7.46 9.35 1.10
N GLU A 129 6.51 10.19 1.50
CA GLU A 129 6.14 11.41 0.77
C GLU A 129 7.26 12.47 0.83
N ASN A 130 7.96 12.57 1.96
CA ASN A 130 9.10 13.44 2.14
C ASN A 130 10.05 12.87 3.21
N ALA A 131 11.14 13.59 3.50
CA ALA A 131 12.17 13.14 4.45
C ALA A 131 11.62 12.84 5.86
N LEU A 132 10.55 13.52 6.29
CA LEU A 132 10.03 13.46 7.65
C LEU A 132 8.68 12.76 7.77
N ALA A 133 8.00 12.47 6.66
CA ALA A 133 6.65 11.96 6.68
C ALA A 133 6.48 10.72 5.80
N ILE A 134 5.85 9.72 6.39
CA ILE A 134 5.26 8.59 5.69
C ILE A 134 3.73 8.77 5.78
N VAL A 135 3.03 8.48 4.69
CA VAL A 135 1.57 8.50 4.63
C VAL A 135 1.06 7.07 4.49
N ALA A 136 0.00 6.74 5.23
CA ALA A 136 -0.68 5.46 5.11
C ALA A 136 -1.90 5.60 4.20
N GLN A 137 -2.11 4.60 3.35
CA GLN A 137 -3.26 4.49 2.47
C GLN A 137 -3.84 3.08 2.58
N MET A 138 -5.14 2.99 2.82
CA MET A 138 -5.88 1.74 2.74
C MET A 138 -6.66 1.67 1.44
N TRP A 139 -6.49 0.56 0.73
CA TRP A 139 -7.17 0.28 -0.52
C TRP A 139 -7.94 -1.03 -0.35
N ILE A 140 -9.25 -0.91 -0.37
CA ILE A 140 -10.17 -1.97 -0.03
C ILE A 140 -10.85 -2.37 -1.34
N SER A 141 -10.56 -3.58 -1.82
CA SER A 141 -11.21 -4.10 -3.04
C SER A 141 -12.72 -4.12 -2.83
N ARG A 142 -13.49 -3.70 -3.84
CA ARG A 142 -14.95 -3.79 -3.83
C ARG A 142 -15.41 -5.10 -4.46
#